data_AF-A0A5J4N371-F1
#
_entry.id   AF-A0A5J4N371-F1
#
_cell.length_a   1.000
_cell.length_b   1.000
_cell.length_c   1.000
_cell.angle_alpha   90.00
_cell.angle_beta   90.00
_cell.angle_gamma   90.00
#
_symmetry.space_group_name_H-M   'P 1'
#
loop_
_entity.id
_entity.type
_entity.pdbx_description
1 polymer ?
#
loop_
_entity_poly.entity_id
_entity_poly.type
_entity_poly.pdbx_seq_one_letter_code
_entity_poly.pdbx_strand_id
1 'polypeptide(L)'
;MVSLDVPLPTFEELEIPEIKLTAVPLLAAGIHLAKFCDEQCKEFMLCRYETHDPRACISEGKVVTDCAHKFFKLVKRHCAEEFTAYFTCLHKYGGPTYRLEK
;
A
#
# COMPACT_ATOMS: atom_id res chain seq x y z
N MET A 1 -22.53 11.13 14.54
CA MET A 1 -23.55 11.14 13.46
C MET A 1 -22.95 11.91 12.31
N VAL A 2 -22.58 11.23 11.22
CA VAL A 2 -22.19 11.88 9.96
C VAL A 2 -23.46 12.55 9.43
N SER A 3 -23.43 13.86 9.22
CA SER A 3 -24.56 14.65 8.71
C SER A 3 -24.94 14.17 7.29
N LEU A 4 -26.25 14.20 6.97
CA LEU A 4 -26.84 13.61 5.77
C LEU A 4 -26.38 14.24 4.42
N ASP A 5 -25.70 15.38 4.44
CA ASP A 5 -25.44 16.21 3.24
C ASP A 5 -24.08 15.94 2.57
N VAL A 6 -23.42 14.84 2.91
CA VAL A 6 -22.05 14.56 2.48
C VAL A 6 -22.07 13.45 1.41
N PRO A 7 -21.84 13.76 0.12
CA PRO A 7 -21.94 12.76 -0.96
C PRO A 7 -20.80 11.76 -0.87
N LEU A 8 -21.11 10.54 -0.41
CA LEU A 8 -20.15 9.45 -0.30
C LEU A 8 -20.12 8.62 -1.60
N PRO A 9 -18.95 8.10 -1.98
CA PRO A 9 -18.82 7.16 -3.09
C PRO A 9 -19.63 5.90 -2.82
N THR A 10 -20.04 5.22 -3.89
CA THR A 10 -20.76 3.94 -3.78
C THR A 10 -19.83 2.81 -3.33
N PHE A 11 -20.37 1.72 -2.79
CA PHE A 11 -19.54 0.57 -2.38
C PHE A 11 -18.80 -0.05 -3.58
N GLU A 12 -19.45 -0.11 -4.74
CA GLU A 12 -18.86 -0.65 -5.98
C GLU A 12 -17.63 0.16 -6.42
N GLU A 13 -17.63 1.48 -6.21
CA GLU A 13 -16.48 2.33 -6.50
C GLU A 13 -15.29 2.05 -5.58
N LEU A 14 -15.52 1.50 -4.39
CA LEU A 14 -14.49 1.18 -3.40
C LEU A 14 -13.94 -0.25 -3.55
N GLU A 15 -14.63 -1.12 -4.30
CA GLU A 15 -14.22 -2.50 -4.47
C GLU A 15 -12.97 -2.62 -5.35
N ILE A 16 -11.85 -2.99 -4.73
CA ILE A 16 -10.54 -3.18 -5.34
C ILE A 16 -9.88 -4.38 -4.63
N PRO A 17 -9.11 -5.24 -5.33
CA PRO A 17 -8.34 -6.27 -4.66
C PRO A 17 -7.35 -5.68 -3.65
N GLU A 18 -7.53 -5.98 -2.37
CA GLU A 18 -6.62 -5.53 -1.31
C GLU A 18 -5.27 -6.26 -1.34
N ILE A 19 -4.23 -5.58 -0.86
CA ILE A 19 -2.90 -6.17 -0.66
C ILE A 19 -2.89 -6.91 0.68
N LYS A 20 -3.14 -8.22 0.61
CA LYS A 20 -3.20 -9.10 1.80
C LYS A 20 -1.79 -9.50 2.27
N LEU A 21 -1.09 -8.55 2.89
CA LEU A 21 0.24 -8.76 3.49
C LEU A 21 0.25 -8.30 4.95
N THR A 22 1.10 -8.91 5.77
CA THR A 22 1.36 -8.41 7.13
C THR A 22 2.26 -7.18 7.06
N ALA A 23 2.31 -6.40 8.16
CA ALA A 23 3.05 -5.14 8.18
C ALA A 23 4.56 -5.31 7.91
N VAL A 24 5.18 -6.37 8.42
CA VAL A 24 6.66 -6.55 8.32
C VAL A 24 7.12 -6.79 6.88
N PRO A 25 6.53 -7.71 6.09
CA PRO A 25 6.82 -7.83 4.66
C PRO A 25 6.60 -6.52 3.89
N LEU A 26 5.53 -5.77 4.21
CA LEU A 26 5.26 -4.50 3.54
C LEU A 26 6.35 -3.46 3.84
N LEU A 27 6.77 -3.35 5.10
CA LEU A 27 7.87 -2.47 5.52
C LEU A 27 9.21 -2.89 4.90
N ALA A 28 9.51 -4.19 4.89
CA ALA A 28 10.71 -4.75 4.29
C ALA A 28 10.80 -4.43 2.78
N ALA A 29 9.66 -4.47 2.08
CA ALA A 29 9.56 -4.09 0.68
C ALA A 29 9.54 -2.57 0.44
N GLY A 30 9.33 -1.74 1.46
CA GLY A 30 8.96 -0.33 1.33
C GLY A 30 9.91 0.49 0.44
N ILE A 31 11.23 0.33 0.61
CA ILE A 31 12.23 1.07 -0.18
C ILE A 31 12.16 0.69 -1.66
N HIS A 32 12.01 -0.61 -1.95
CA HIS A 32 11.94 -1.11 -3.33
C HIS A 32 10.61 -0.80 -3.99
N LEU A 33 9.52 -0.91 -3.22
CA LEU A 33 8.17 -0.55 -3.65
C LEU A 33 8.09 0.95 -3.97
N ALA A 34 8.67 1.80 -3.14
CA ALA A 34 8.70 3.25 -3.37
C ALA A 34 9.39 3.60 -4.68
N LYS A 35 10.53 2.95 -5.00
CA LYS A 35 11.21 3.18 -6.28
C LYS A 35 10.40 2.66 -7.47
N PHE A 36 9.71 1.53 -7.32
CA PHE A 36 8.97 0.89 -8.40
C PHE A 36 7.65 1.62 -8.72
N CYS A 37 6.93 2.10 -7.69
CA CYS A 37 5.64 2.79 -7.82
C CYS A 37 5.74 4.30 -7.56
N ASP A 38 6.91 4.90 -7.78
CA ASP A 38 7.19 6.30 -7.41
C ASP A 38 6.21 7.27 -8.08
N GLU A 39 6.00 7.12 -9.39
CA GLU A 39 5.11 7.96 -10.19
C GLU A 39 3.66 7.88 -9.70
N GLN A 40 3.13 6.66 -9.54
CA GLN A 40 1.75 6.44 -9.11
C GLN A 40 1.51 6.97 -7.68
N CYS A 41 2.47 6.76 -6.78
CA CYS A 41 2.41 7.27 -5.42
C CYS A 41 2.46 8.81 -5.38
N LYS A 42 3.29 9.43 -6.22
CA LYS A 42 3.38 10.89 -6.33
C LYS A 42 2.09 11.50 -6.85
N GLU A 43 1.50 10.94 -7.90
CA GLU A 43 0.22 11.41 -8.44
C GLU A 43 -0.91 11.33 -7.40
N PHE A 44 -0.99 10.21 -6.66
CA PHE A 44 -1.97 10.09 -5.57
C PHE A 44 -1.75 11.13 -4.46
N MET A 45 -0.49 11.37 -4.07
CA MET A 45 -0.16 12.36 -3.04
C MET A 45 -0.40 13.79 -3.54
N LEU A 46 -0.16 14.08 -4.81
CA LEU A 46 -0.44 15.37 -5.44
C LEU A 46 -1.94 15.62 -5.49
N CYS A 47 -2.74 14.66 -5.98
CA CYS A 47 -4.20 14.75 -5.99
C CYS A 47 -4.74 15.07 -4.59
N ARG A 48 -4.26 14.35 -3.57
CA ARG A 48 -4.69 14.56 -2.20
C ARG A 48 -4.31 15.95 -1.68
N TYR A 49 -3.13 16.44 -2.06
CA TYR A 49 -2.63 17.75 -1.65
C TYR A 49 -3.36 18.91 -2.35
N GLU A 50 -3.80 18.73 -3.60
CA GLU A 50 -4.53 19.76 -4.33
C GLU A 50 -6.01 19.80 -3.93
N THR A 51 -6.68 18.64 -3.95
CA THR A 51 -8.13 18.55 -3.74
C THR A 51 -8.53 18.67 -2.27
N HIS A 52 -7.65 18.29 -1.34
CA HIS A 52 -7.94 18.19 0.10
C HIS A 52 -9.15 17.29 0.44
N ASP A 53 -9.66 16.50 -0.51
CA ASP A 53 -10.75 15.55 -0.33
C ASP A 53 -10.31 14.16 -0.81
N PRO A 54 -10.27 13.14 0.08
CA PRO A 54 -9.86 11.79 -0.30
C PRO A 54 -10.78 11.11 -1.33
N ARG A 55 -12.02 11.58 -1.50
CA ARG A 55 -12.99 10.95 -2.44
C ARG A 55 -12.63 11.21 -3.89
N ALA A 56 -12.07 12.38 -4.18
CA ALA A 56 -11.65 12.74 -5.53
C ALA A 56 -10.48 11.87 -6.01
N CYS A 57 -9.67 11.34 -5.09
CA CYS A 57 -8.43 10.62 -5.41
C CYS A 57 -8.57 9.08 -5.34
N ILE A 58 -9.79 8.56 -5.36
CA ILE A 58 -10.04 7.10 -5.27
C ILE A 58 -9.47 6.39 -6.51
N SER A 59 -9.61 6.98 -7.70
CA SER A 59 -9.06 6.47 -8.96
C SER A 59 -7.55 6.23 -8.89
N GLU A 60 -6.82 7.23 -8.41
CA GLU A 60 -5.37 7.25 -8.25
C GLU A 60 -4.94 6.24 -7.20
N GLY A 61 -5.71 6.12 -6.11
CA GLY A 61 -5.54 5.07 -5.10
C GLY A 61 -5.64 3.66 -5.68
N LYS A 62 -6.54 3.43 -6.64
CA LYS A 62 -6.63 2.13 -7.35
C LYS A 62 -5.35 1.85 -8.12
N VAL A 63 -4.83 2.85 -8.83
CA VAL A 63 -3.60 2.74 -9.62
C VAL A 63 -2.39 2.42 -8.74
N VAL A 64 -2.27 3.05 -7.57
CA VAL A 64 -1.22 2.73 -6.58
C VAL A 64 -1.33 1.28 -6.10
N THR A 65 -2.55 0.84 -5.76
CA THR A 65 -2.81 -0.52 -5.29
C THR A 65 -2.48 -1.57 -6.35
N ASP A 66 -2.84 -1.31 -7.61
CA ASP A 66 -2.50 -2.16 -8.75
C ASP A 66 -0.99 -2.23 -9.01
N CYS A 67 -0.28 -1.10 -8.87
CA CYS A 67 1.18 -1.09 -8.98
C CYS A 67 1.83 -1.97 -7.92
N ALA A 68 1.38 -1.86 -6.66
CA ALA A 68 1.88 -2.70 -5.58
C ALA A 68 1.57 -4.19 -5.80
N HIS A 69 0.40 -4.54 -6.33
CA HIS A 69 0.10 -5.93 -6.72
C HIS A 69 1.08 -6.45 -7.78
N LYS A 70 1.38 -5.64 -8.81
CA LYS A 70 2.37 -6.01 -9.83
C LYS A 70 3.75 -6.21 -9.22
N PHE A 71 4.18 -5.32 -8.34
CA PHE A 71 5.45 -5.43 -7.61
C PHE A 71 5.54 -6.74 -6.81
N PHE A 72 4.55 -7.05 -5.96
CA PHE A 72 4.60 -8.27 -5.15
C PHE A 72 4.49 -9.55 -5.97
N LYS A 73 3.78 -9.53 -7.12
CA LYS A 73 3.79 -10.65 -8.07
C LYS A 73 5.19 -10.89 -8.64
N LEU A 74 5.95 -9.84 -8.95
CA LEU A 74 7.33 -9.95 -9.43
C LEU A 74 8.28 -10.45 -8.33
N VAL A 75 8.18 -9.90 -7.12
CA VAL A 75 8.98 -10.36 -5.97
C VAL A 75 8.74 -11.84 -5.70
N LYS A 76 7.48 -12.28 -5.71
CA LYS A 76 7.12 -13.69 -5.54
C LYS A 76 7.65 -14.58 -6.66
N ARG A 77 7.77 -14.07 -7.89
CA ARG A 77 8.29 -14.86 -9.02
C ARG A 77 9.81 -14.99 -8.99
N HIS A 78 10.52 -13.94 -8.61
CA HIS A 78 11.97 -13.86 -8.79
C HIS A 78 12.77 -14.02 -7.49
N CYS A 79 12.24 -13.58 -6.35
CA CYS A 79 13.00 -13.42 -5.10
C CYS A 79 12.26 -13.98 -3.88
N ALA A 80 11.40 -15.00 -4.05
CA ALA A 80 10.50 -15.45 -2.99
C ALA A 80 11.23 -15.92 -1.73
N GLU A 81 12.28 -16.74 -1.89
CA GLU A 81 13.00 -17.36 -0.77
C GLU A 81 13.81 -16.32 0.00
N GLU A 82 14.64 -15.54 -0.71
CA GLU A 82 15.46 -14.47 -0.12
C GLU A 82 14.62 -13.40 0.57
N PHE A 83 13.52 -12.99 -0.06
CA PHE A 83 12.61 -12.02 0.55
C PHE A 83 11.97 -12.57 1.82
N THR A 84 11.63 -13.86 1.83
CA THR A 84 11.08 -14.53 3.01
C THR A 84 12.07 -14.60 4.16
N ALA A 85 13.32 -14.98 3.87
CA ALA A 85 14.39 -14.96 4.86
C ALA A 85 14.62 -13.55 5.42
N TYR A 86 14.61 -12.54 4.55
CA TYR A 86 14.82 -11.14 4.92
C TYR A 86 13.76 -10.61 5.87
N PHE A 87 12.47 -10.67 5.50
CA PHE A 87 11.43 -10.11 6.37
C PHE A 87 11.25 -10.94 7.65
N THR A 88 11.58 -12.24 7.64
CA THR A 88 11.57 -13.08 8.85
C THR A 88 12.65 -12.63 9.84
N CYS A 89 13.84 -12.29 9.33
CA CYS A 89 14.91 -11.71 10.14
C CYS A 89 14.48 -10.36 10.74
N LEU A 90 13.87 -9.48 9.93
CA LEU A 90 13.34 -8.20 10.40
C LEU A 90 12.24 -8.38 11.46
N HIS A 91 11.35 -9.36 11.29
CA HIS A 91 10.30 -9.63 12.27
C HIS A 91 10.87 -10.04 13.63
N LYS A 92 11.94 -10.85 13.63
CA LYS A 92 12.55 -11.38 14.86
C LYS A 92 13.52 -10.40 15.53
N TYR A 93 14.27 -9.62 14.74
CA TYR A 93 15.40 -8.82 15.23
C TYR A 93 15.32 -7.32 14.90
N GLY A 94 14.32 -6.86 14.14
CA GLY A 94 14.23 -5.47 13.66
C GLY A 94 13.97 -4.42 14.74
N GLY A 95 13.85 -4.81 16.01
CA GLY A 95 13.59 -3.88 17.11
C GLY A 95 12.13 -3.39 17.15
N PRO A 96 11.84 -2.31 17.90
CA PRO A 96 10.47 -1.86 18.16
C PRO A 96 9.72 -1.45 16.87
N THR A 97 10.41 -0.95 15.85
CA THR A 97 9.79 -0.53 14.57
C THR A 97 9.16 -1.69 13.78
N TYR A 98 9.68 -2.91 13.92
CA TYR A 98 9.19 -4.10 13.22
C TYR A 98 8.45 -5.07 14.14
N ARG A 99 8.34 -4.72 15.42
CA ARG A 99 7.59 -5.47 16.40
C ARG A 99 6.15 -4.96 16.37
N LEU A 100 5.25 -5.78 15.86
CA LEU A 100 3.81 -5.57 16.07
C LEU A 100 3.53 -5.90 17.55
N GLU A 101 3.90 -4.99 18.45
CA GLU A 101 3.40 -5.05 19.82
C GLU A 101 1.87 -4.88 19.75
N LYS A 102 1.18 -5.82 20.38
CA LYS A 102 -0.28 -5.84 20.49
C LYS A 102 -0.78 -4.74 21.39
#